data_AF-A0A953T7G0-F1
#
_entry.id   AF-A0A953T7G0-F1
#
_cell.length_a   1.000
_cell.length_b   1.000
_cell.length_c   1.000
_cell.angle_alpha   90.00
_cell.angle_beta   90.00
_cell.angle_gamma   90.00
#
_symmetry.space_group_name_H-M   'P 1'
#
loop_
_entity.id
_entity.type
_entity.pdbx_description
1 polymer ?
#
loop_
_entity_poly.entity_id
_entity_poly.type
_entity_poly.pdbx_seq_one_letter_code
_entity_poly.pdbx_strand_id
1 'polypeptide(L)' 'MNYTKKKEKIQKYETYVVQAGDTLWSIAKKYNKQGEDIRKLIYEIRQHNNISPMIREGQIIEIPLNK' A
#
# COMPACT_ATOMS: atom_id res chain seq x y z
N MET A 1 4.59 33.46 19.55
CA MET A 1 4.45 32.68 18.30
C MET A 1 4.51 31.20 18.62
N ASN A 2 3.37 30.50 18.68
CA ASN A 2 3.34 29.05 18.88
C ASN A 2 3.27 28.37 17.51
N TYR A 3 4.41 27.91 17.02
CA TYR A 3 4.47 27.03 15.87
C TYR A 3 3.83 25.70 16.25
N THR A 4 2.57 25.49 15.88
CA THR A 4 1.94 24.17 15.93
C THR A 4 2.73 23.26 15.00
N LYS A 5 3.63 22.44 15.56
CA LYS A 5 4.22 21.29 14.90
C LYS A 5 3.08 20.49 14.26
N LYS A 6 3.00 20.53 12.94
CA LYS A 6 2.19 19.63 12.12
C LYS A 6 2.53 18.22 12.59
N LYS A 7 1.57 17.50 13.21
CA LYS A 7 1.78 16.09 13.59
C LYS A 7 2.23 15.34 12.34
N GLU A 8 3.49 14.91 12.30
CA GLU A 8 3.99 14.04 11.23
C GLU A 8 3.17 12.75 11.31
N LYS A 9 2.32 12.51 10.31
CA LYS A 9 1.67 11.21 10.16
C LYS A 9 2.77 10.22 9.80
N ILE A 10 3.19 9.40 10.76
CA ILE A 10 4.08 8.28 10.48
C ILE A 10 3.29 7.31 9.61
N GLN A 11 3.61 7.28 8.32
CA GLN A 11 3.05 6.33 7.38
C GLN A 11 3.59 4.95 7.74
N LYS A 12 2.70 4.01 8.05
CA LYS A 12 3.07 2.63 8.36
C LYS A 12 2.95 1.79 7.11
N TYR A 13 3.81 0.78 7.01
CA TYR A 13 3.81 -0.19 5.92
C TYR A 13 3.88 -1.61 6.48
N GLU A 14 3.33 -2.56 5.73
CA GLU A 14 3.44 -3.98 5.97
C GLU A 14 4.15 -4.65 4.80
N THR A 15 5.16 -5.47 5.08
CA THR A 15 5.84 -6.27 4.07
C THR A 15 5.01 -7.50 3.73
N TYR A 16 4.72 -7.68 2.44
CA TYR A 16 3.95 -8.81 1.91
C TYR A 16 4.76 -9.55 0.86
N VAL A 17 4.78 -10.88 0.96
CA VAL A 17 5.36 -11.77 -0.06
C VAL A 17 4.23 -12.25 -0.97
N VAL A 18 4.28 -11.87 -2.24
CA VAL A 18 3.28 -12.23 -3.25
C VAL A 18 3.18 -13.74 -3.37
N GLN A 19 1.96 -14.26 -3.28
CA GLN A 19 1.67 -15.69 -3.39
C GLN A 19 1.20 -16.05 -4.80
N ALA A 20 1.24 -17.34 -5.14
CA ALA A 20 0.72 -17.83 -6.42
C ALA A 20 -0.76 -17.45 -6.59
N GLY A 21 -1.09 -16.87 -7.75
CA GLY A 21 -2.45 -16.41 -8.07
C GLY A 21 -2.84 -15.05 -7.48
N ASP A 22 -1.97 -14.41 -6.68
CA ASP A 22 -2.22 -13.04 -6.25
C ASP A 22 -2.16 -12.09 -7.45
N THR A 23 -3.13 -11.18 -7.47
CA THR A 23 -3.07 -9.96 -8.27
C THR A 23 -2.89 -8.76 -7.36
N LEU A 24 -2.28 -7.68 -7.87
CA LEU A 24 -2.15 -6.45 -7.10
C LEU A 24 -3.51 -5.92 -6.61
N TRP A 25 -4.56 -6.13 -7.40
CA TRP A 25 -5.94 -5.83 -7.01
C TRP A 25 -6.41 -6.69 -5.83
N SER A 26 -6.22 -8.00 -5.89
CA SER A 26 -6.62 -8.90 -4.80
C SER A 26 -5.88 -8.63 -3.50
N ILE A 27 -4.59 -8.26 -3.59
CA ILE A 27 -3.80 -7.83 -2.44
C ILE A 27 -4.37 -6.52 -1.91
N ALA A 28 -4.48 -5.47 -2.74
CA ALA A 28 -5.02 -4.18 -2.31
C ALA A 28 -6.42 -4.32 -1.68
N LYS A 29 -7.28 -5.20 -2.20
CA LYS A 29 -8.61 -5.45 -1.64
C LYS A 29 -8.58 -5.99 -0.20
N LYS A 30 -7.56 -6.79 0.17
CA LYS A 30 -7.37 -7.30 1.53
C LYS A 30 -7.04 -6.17 2.53
N TYR A 31 -6.34 -5.13 2.06
CA TYR A 31 -5.87 -4.00 2.89
C TYR A 31 -6.72 -2.74 2.73
N ASN A 32 -7.63 -2.69 1.74
CA ASN A 32 -8.47 -1.54 1.47
C ASN A 32 -9.48 -1.33 2.60
N LYS A 33 -9.60 -0.10 3.06
CA LYS A 33 -10.62 0.27 4.03
C LYS A 33 -11.98 0.45 3.39
N GLN A 34 -13.02 0.30 4.20
CA GLN A 34 -14.38 0.59 3.80
C GLN A 34 -14.52 2.08 3.45
N GLY A 35 -15.01 2.36 2.25
CA GLY A 35 -15.18 3.73 1.75
C GLY A 35 -13.95 4.35 1.08
N GLU A 36 -12.80 3.67 1.05
CA GLU A 36 -11.64 4.11 0.29
C GLU A 36 -11.65 3.54 -1.14
N ASP A 37 -11.20 4.36 -2.11
CA ASP A 37 -11.04 3.93 -3.49
C ASP A 37 -9.80 3.05 -3.61
N ILE A 38 -10.04 1.76 -3.84
CA ILE A 38 -8.99 0.75 -4.04
C ILE A 38 -7.97 1.14 -5.13
N ARG A 39 -8.35 1.94 -6.13
CA ARG A 39 -7.42 2.41 -7.17
C ARG A 39 -6.34 3.32 -6.60
N LYS A 40 -6.66 4.12 -5.59
CA LYS A 40 -5.68 4.96 -4.88
C LYS A 40 -4.68 4.09 -4.14
N LEU A 41 -5.15 3.08 -3.40
CA LEU A 41 -4.28 2.14 -2.71
C LEU A 41 -3.36 1.39 -3.68
N ILE A 42 -3.89 0.89 -4.80
CA ILE A 42 -3.08 0.25 -5.84
C ILE A 42 -2.02 1.20 -6.39
N TYR A 43 -2.39 2.47 -6.64
CA TYR A 43 -1.44 3.48 -7.10
C TYR A 43 -0.34 3.71 -6.06
N GLU A 44 -0.69 3.87 -4.79
CA GLU A 44 0.26 4.06 -3.69
C GLU A 44 1.22 2.87 -3.55
N ILE A 45 0.72 1.63 -3.57
CA ILE A 45 1.57 0.42 -3.55
C ILE A 45 2.56 0.45 -4.71
N ARG A 46 2.10 0.81 -5.93
CA ARG A 46 2.98 0.84 -7.11
C ARG A 46 4.06 1.90 -7.01
N GLN A 47 3.71 3.11 -6.61
CA GLN A 47 4.68 4.21 -6.52
C GLN A 47 5.71 3.94 -5.42
N HIS A 48 5.25 3.47 -4.26
CA HIS A 48 6.11 3.19 -3.11
C HIS A 48 7.14 2.09 -3.41
N ASN A 49 6.70 1.01 -4.07
CA ASN A 49 7.58 -0.11 -4.41
C ASN A 49 8.32 0.07 -5.73
N ASN A 50 8.02 1.13 -6.50
CA ASN A 50 8.50 1.36 -7.85
C ASN A 50 8.24 0.16 -8.80
N ILE A 51 7.00 -0.38 -8.77
CA ILE A 51 6.62 -1.59 -9.51
C ILE A 51 5.54 -1.36 -10.58
N SER A 52 5.58 -2.23 -11.58
CA SER A 52 4.48 -2.45 -12.53
C SER A 52 3.27 -3.14 -11.85
N PRO A 53 2.04 -3.07 -12.40
CA PRO A 53 0.91 -3.85 -11.92
C PRO A 53 1.12 -5.36 -12.01
N MET A 54 2.04 -5.79 -12.89
CA MET A 54 2.38 -7.19 -13.08
C MET A 54 3.38 -7.62 -12.02
N ILE A 55 2.85 -8.26 -10.97
CA ILE A 55 3.61 -8.84 -9.87
C ILE A 55 3.86 -10.32 -10.09
N ARG A 56 4.88 -10.88 -9.44
CA ARG A 56 5.22 -12.30 -9.53
C ARG A 56 5.25 -12.95 -8.15
N GLU A 57 5.00 -14.23 -8.13
CA GLU A 57 5.12 -15.09 -6.95
C GLU A 57 6.51 -14.92 -6.31
N GLY A 58 6.57 -14.83 -4.98
CA GLY A 58 7.81 -14.61 -4.23
C GLY A 58 8.31 -13.16 -4.23
N GLN A 59 7.70 -12.25 -5.01
CA GLN A 59 8.04 -10.83 -4.96
C GLN A 59 7.67 -10.23 -3.60
N ILE A 60 8.56 -9.42 -3.04
CA ILE A 60 8.32 -8.70 -1.78
C ILE A 60 7.85 -7.29 -2.12
N ILE A 61 6.74 -6.86 -1.52
CA ILE A 61 6.19 -5.52 -1.66
C ILE A 61 5.80 -4.96 -0.28
N GLU A 62 5.86 -3.65 -0.13
CA GLU A 62 5.39 -2.93 1.05
C GLU A 62 4.01 -2.31 0.78
N ILE A 63 3.07 -2.60 1.66
CA ILE A 63 1.68 -2.18 1.55
C ILE A 63 1.44 -1.07 2.59
N PRO A 64 0.98 0.13 2.18
CA PRO A 64 0.71 1.19 3.13
C PRO A 64 -0.49 0.83 4.02
N LEU A 65 -0.25 0.82 5.32
CA LEU A 65 -1.27 0.71 6.36
C LEU A 65 -1.75 2.13 6.69
N ASN A 66 -2.53 2.73 5.78
CA ASN A 66 -3.16 4.01 6.05
C ASN A 66 -4.00 3.85 7.32
N LYS A 67 -3.87 4.75 8.30
CA LYS A 67 -4.72 4.82 9.51
C LYS A 67 -5.84 5.84 9.35
#